data_AF-A0A1A6A9P7-F1
#
_entry.id   AF-A0A1A6A9P7-F1
#
_cell.length_a   1.000
_cell.length_b   1.000
_cell.length_c   1.000
_cell.angle_alpha   90.00
_cell.angle_beta   90.00
_cell.angle_gamma   90.00
#
_symmetry.space_group_name_H-M   'P 1'
#
loop_
_entity.id
_entity.type
_entity.pdbx_description
1 polymer ?
#
loop_
_entity_poly.entity_id
_entity_poly.type
_entity_poly.pdbx_seq_one_letter_code
_entity_poly.pdbx_strand_id
1 'polypeptide(L)'
;MSSASTQPDYTTISNINFTGGFPTSADLAPSIVFLILYALTIPVLLWRWFRKSDRTTILIRPTVFQACRIGMLVIRAYMSKNTYGEGLLIAELVLVSIGFLFLIDPVSELWKNQVASHMPKHERPGWIVRLTWLIKILILVAIATAIAGSVQISSAIDDPSKLDMVKHLRQASVVVSFAAVVVVAIAAALTHFRYPLDHRGTIYILTVAACLIIVSVYRMVQTFSTDPSAPVRSLAAFWVLQMVFEFFAFCLIIGISIPTWFPGEKGRLSRTNSDEEMGRITPAQQVQVQQK
;
A
#
# COMPACT_ATOMS: atom_id res chain seq x y z
N MET A 1 -27.52 6.21 -42.77
CA MET A 1 -27.62 6.84 -41.43
C MET A 1 -26.26 6.68 -40.77
N SER A 2 -25.49 7.78 -40.72
CA SER A 2 -24.17 7.81 -40.08
C SER A 2 -24.37 7.78 -38.57
N SER A 3 -23.90 6.70 -37.93
CA SER A 3 -23.80 6.60 -36.48
C SER A 3 -22.73 7.58 -36.00
N ALA A 4 -23.14 8.79 -35.66
CA ALA A 4 -22.30 9.74 -34.95
C ALA A 4 -21.87 9.07 -33.64
N SER A 5 -20.59 8.74 -33.52
CA SER A 5 -19.98 8.34 -32.26
C SER A 5 -20.14 9.51 -31.29
N THR A 6 -21.06 9.38 -30.34
CA THR A 6 -21.21 10.32 -29.22
C THR A 6 -19.87 10.39 -28.50
N GLN A 7 -19.11 11.45 -28.75
CA GLN A 7 -17.93 11.77 -27.97
C GLN A 7 -18.43 11.94 -26.53
N PRO A 8 -17.89 11.19 -25.55
CA PRO A 8 -18.33 11.34 -24.17
C PRO A 8 -18.13 12.80 -23.75
N ASP A 9 -19.08 13.37 -23.02
CA ASP A 9 -19.03 14.75 -22.58
C ASP A 9 -17.90 14.93 -21.54
N TYR A 10 -16.68 15.09 -22.06
CA TYR A 10 -15.44 15.22 -21.28
C TYR A 10 -15.49 16.40 -20.30
N THR A 11 -16.35 17.40 -20.54
CA THR A 11 -16.51 18.56 -19.67
C THR A 11 -17.10 18.15 -18.32
N THR A 12 -18.12 17.29 -18.31
CA THR A 12 -18.75 16.75 -17.10
C THR A 12 -17.79 15.83 -16.33
N ILE A 13 -17.01 15.01 -17.03
CA ILE A 13 -15.99 14.14 -16.42
C ILE A 13 -14.84 14.97 -15.82
N SER A 14 -14.44 16.07 -16.47
CA SER A 14 -13.34 16.94 -16.00
C SER A 14 -13.61 17.66 -14.68
N ASN A 15 -14.89 17.79 -14.29
CA ASN A 15 -15.30 18.30 -12.97
C ASN A 15 -14.98 17.32 -11.83
N ILE A 16 -14.66 16.07 -12.15
CA ILE A 16 -14.16 15.11 -11.17
C ILE A 16 -12.63 15.17 -11.19
N ASN A 17 -12.01 15.55 -10.07
CA ASN A 17 -10.55 15.60 -9.97
C ASN A 17 -9.98 14.17 -9.91
N PHE A 18 -9.35 13.70 -11.00
CA PHE A 18 -8.76 12.37 -11.09
C PHE A 18 -7.32 12.34 -10.63
N THR A 19 -6.94 11.31 -9.88
CA THR A 19 -5.55 11.10 -9.47
C THR A 19 -4.67 10.80 -10.68
N GLY A 20 -3.70 11.70 -10.92
CA GLY A 20 -2.85 11.70 -12.11
C GLY A 20 -3.41 12.45 -13.32
N GLY A 21 -4.65 12.97 -13.25
CA GLY A 21 -5.30 13.59 -14.39
C GLY A 21 -5.57 12.61 -15.53
N PHE A 22 -6.02 13.14 -16.67
CA PHE A 22 -6.20 12.36 -17.88
C PHE A 22 -4.85 11.94 -18.47
N PRO A 23 -4.73 10.69 -18.96
CA PRO A 23 -3.55 10.25 -19.68
C PRO A 23 -3.28 11.15 -20.89
N THR A 24 -2.05 11.65 -20.99
CA THR A 24 -1.59 12.43 -22.14
C THR A 24 -0.38 11.76 -22.79
N SER A 25 0.02 12.24 -23.97
CA SER A 25 1.25 11.75 -24.63
C SER A 25 2.51 11.94 -23.78
N ALA A 26 2.51 12.90 -22.85
CA ALA A 26 3.60 13.13 -21.91
C ALA A 26 3.73 12.02 -20.84
N ASP A 27 2.69 11.22 -20.61
CA ASP A 27 2.72 10.11 -19.65
C ASP A 27 3.45 8.87 -20.18
N LEU A 28 3.78 8.81 -21.47
CA LEU A 28 4.39 7.61 -22.07
C LEU A 28 5.75 7.28 -21.45
N ALA A 29 6.66 8.25 -21.45
CA ALA A 29 8.02 8.07 -20.95
C ALA A 29 8.04 7.65 -19.47
N PRO A 30 7.38 8.37 -18.54
CA PRO A 30 7.37 7.95 -17.14
C PRO A 30 6.63 6.61 -16.94
N SER A 31 5.56 6.33 -17.69
CA SER A 31 4.88 5.02 -17.63
C SER A 31 5.82 3.87 -17.96
N ILE A 32 6.62 3.98 -19.03
CA ILE A 32 7.60 2.95 -19.43
C ILE A 32 8.69 2.80 -18.36
N VAL A 33 9.23 3.91 -17.85
CA VAL A 33 10.29 3.88 -16.82
C VAL A 33 9.81 3.16 -15.57
N PHE A 34 8.66 3.55 -15.03
CA PHE A 34 8.10 2.88 -13.85
C PHE A 34 7.69 1.43 -14.15
N LEU A 35 7.20 1.12 -15.35
CA LEU A 35 6.86 -0.24 -15.73
C LEU A 35 8.09 -1.15 -15.69
N ILE A 36 9.23 -0.69 -16.22
CA ILE A 36 10.50 -1.42 -16.13
C ILE A 36 10.92 -1.59 -14.67
N LEU A 37 10.86 -0.53 -13.86
CA LEU A 37 11.22 -0.59 -12.44
C LEU A 37 10.36 -1.62 -11.67
N TYR A 38 9.05 -1.63 -11.86
CA TYR A 38 8.15 -2.62 -11.25
C TYR A 38 8.32 -4.03 -11.84
N ALA A 39 8.72 -4.16 -13.11
CA ALA A 39 9.04 -5.47 -13.70
C ALA A 39 10.32 -6.05 -13.07
N LEU A 40 11.33 -5.23 -12.83
CA LEU A 40 12.59 -5.63 -12.19
C LEU A 40 12.41 -6.10 -10.74
N THR A 41 11.33 -5.69 -10.05
CA THR A 41 11.02 -6.20 -8.70
C THR A 41 10.30 -7.54 -8.70
N ILE A 42 9.80 -8.04 -9.84
CA ILE A 42 9.10 -9.34 -9.94
C ILE A 42 10.02 -10.51 -9.51
N PRO A 43 11.27 -10.64 -10.01
CA PRO A 43 12.14 -11.74 -9.58
C PRO A 43 12.40 -11.75 -8.07
N VAL A 44 12.56 -10.57 -7.45
CA VAL A 44 12.76 -10.44 -6.00
C VAL A 44 11.54 -10.94 -5.23
N LEU A 45 10.34 -10.54 -5.67
CA LEU A 45 9.09 -10.97 -5.05
C LEU A 45 8.86 -12.48 -5.22
N LEU A 46 9.07 -13.02 -6.42
CA LEU A 46 8.95 -14.45 -6.70
C LEU A 46 9.94 -15.26 -5.88
N TRP A 47 11.21 -14.83 -5.80
CA TRP A 47 12.23 -15.49 -4.99
C TRP A 47 11.78 -15.63 -3.53
N ARG A 48 11.17 -14.59 -2.97
CA ARG A 48 10.66 -14.60 -1.59
C ARG A 48 9.45 -15.50 -1.39
N TRP A 49 8.57 -15.58 -2.38
CA TRP A 49 7.47 -16.53 -2.38
C TRP A 49 7.97 -17.98 -2.39
N PHE A 50 9.04 -18.28 -3.13
CA PHE A 50 9.56 -19.64 -3.22
C PHE A 50 10.47 -20.04 -2.06
N ARG A 51 11.24 -19.11 -1.48
CA ARG A 51 12.16 -19.41 -0.37
C ARG A 51 11.41 -19.64 0.94
N LYS A 52 11.45 -20.87 1.47
CA LYS A 52 10.71 -21.28 2.69
C LYS A 52 10.94 -20.37 3.91
N SER A 53 12.14 -19.79 4.06
CA SER A 53 12.47 -18.88 5.17
C SER A 53 11.74 -17.54 5.12
N ASP A 54 11.32 -17.10 3.93
CA ASP A 54 10.81 -15.74 3.70
C ASP A 54 9.29 -15.75 3.44
N ARG A 55 8.67 -16.93 3.37
CA ARG A 55 7.23 -17.10 3.11
C ARG A 55 6.40 -16.52 4.24
N THR A 56 5.63 -15.49 3.92
CA THR A 56 4.65 -14.89 4.84
C THR A 56 3.41 -14.45 4.07
N THR A 57 2.24 -14.56 4.71
CA THR A 57 0.98 -14.05 4.15
C THR A 57 0.98 -12.53 3.98
N ILE A 58 1.88 -11.82 4.66
CA ILE A 58 2.07 -10.37 4.53
C ILE A 58 2.48 -9.99 3.09
N LEU A 59 3.13 -10.89 2.34
CA LEU A 59 3.55 -10.64 0.95
C LEU A 59 2.40 -10.72 -0.07
N ILE A 60 1.22 -11.23 0.30
CA ILE A 60 0.05 -11.29 -0.61
C ILE A 60 -0.34 -9.89 -1.06
N ARG A 61 -0.44 -8.93 -0.12
CA ARG A 61 -0.90 -7.58 -0.44
C ARG A 61 0.10 -6.79 -1.31
N PRO A 62 1.43 -6.80 -1.04
CA PRO A 62 2.43 -6.27 -1.96
C PRO A 62 2.42 -6.94 -3.35
N THR A 63 2.08 -8.22 -3.45
CA THR A 63 1.94 -8.91 -4.74
C THR A 63 0.77 -8.34 -5.55
N VAL A 64 -0.39 -8.20 -4.91
CA VAL A 64 -1.59 -7.60 -5.54
C VAL A 64 -1.32 -6.15 -5.91
N PHE A 65 -0.67 -5.39 -5.03
CA PHE A 65 -0.20 -4.04 -5.29
C PHE A 65 0.64 -3.95 -6.57
N GLN A 66 1.67 -4.78 -6.70
CA GLN A 66 2.56 -4.77 -7.85
C GLN A 66 1.80 -5.10 -9.14
N ALA A 67 0.90 -6.08 -9.11
CA ALA A 67 0.04 -6.41 -10.25
C ALA A 67 -0.86 -5.24 -10.64
N CYS A 68 -1.50 -4.57 -9.67
CA CYS A 68 -2.30 -3.37 -9.93
C CYS A 68 -1.48 -2.25 -10.57
N ARG A 69 -0.23 -2.05 -10.12
CA ARG A 69 0.64 -1.00 -10.67
C ARG A 69 1.14 -1.29 -12.06
N ILE A 70 1.53 -2.53 -12.34
CA ILE A 70 1.88 -2.96 -13.70
C ILE A 70 0.67 -2.76 -14.62
N GLY A 71 -0.52 -3.24 -14.22
CA GLY A 71 -1.75 -3.04 -15.00
C GLY A 71 -2.05 -1.57 -15.27
N MET A 72 -1.99 -0.72 -14.23
CA MET A 72 -2.20 0.72 -14.37
C MET A 72 -1.22 1.36 -15.36
N LEU A 73 0.09 1.06 -15.24
CA LEU A 73 1.13 1.62 -16.09
C LEU A 73 1.02 1.16 -17.54
N VAL A 74 0.64 -0.11 -17.77
CA VAL A 74 0.38 -0.64 -19.12
C VAL A 74 -0.81 0.08 -19.75
N ILE A 75 -1.91 0.23 -19.02
CA ILE A 75 -3.10 0.94 -19.52
C ILE A 75 -2.76 2.41 -19.78
N ARG A 76 -2.07 3.10 -18.86
CA ARG A 76 -1.68 4.50 -19.03
C ARG A 76 -0.73 4.71 -20.22
N ALA A 77 0.24 3.81 -20.42
CA ALA A 77 1.10 3.83 -21.59
C ALA A 77 0.31 3.61 -22.88
N TYR A 78 -0.64 2.67 -22.90
CA TYR A 78 -1.51 2.43 -24.06
C TYR A 78 -2.37 3.66 -24.40
N MET A 79 -2.99 4.27 -23.39
CA MET A 79 -3.84 5.47 -23.54
C MET A 79 -3.06 6.69 -24.02
N SER A 80 -1.75 6.77 -23.74
CA SER A 80 -0.91 7.89 -24.20
C SER A 80 -0.70 7.93 -25.73
N LYS A 81 -1.02 6.85 -26.44
CA LYS A 81 -0.78 6.70 -27.89
C LYS A 81 -2.02 6.36 -28.71
N ASN A 82 -3.07 5.88 -28.08
CA ASN A 82 -4.27 5.39 -28.76
C ASN A 82 -5.50 6.15 -28.30
N THR A 83 -6.49 6.27 -29.17
CA THR A 83 -7.84 6.66 -28.75
C THR A 83 -8.42 5.57 -27.85
N TYR A 84 -8.92 5.94 -26.68
CA TYR A 84 -9.41 5.00 -25.68
C TYR A 84 -10.87 5.27 -25.32
N GLY A 85 -11.58 4.19 -24.99
CA GLY A 85 -12.95 4.27 -24.49
C GLY A 85 -13.00 4.55 -22.98
N GLU A 86 -14.19 4.93 -22.51
CA GLU A 86 -14.45 5.25 -21.11
C GLU A 86 -14.12 4.11 -20.14
N GLY A 87 -14.43 2.86 -20.51
CA GLY A 87 -14.14 1.70 -19.67
C GLY A 87 -12.64 1.53 -19.38
N LEU A 88 -11.76 1.94 -20.30
CA LEU A 88 -10.32 1.87 -20.11
C LEU A 88 -9.83 2.95 -19.12
N LEU A 89 -10.43 4.14 -19.17
CA LEU A 89 -10.21 5.22 -18.21
C LEU A 89 -10.69 4.83 -16.80
N ILE A 90 -11.88 4.21 -16.69
CA ILE A 90 -12.41 3.72 -15.41
C ILE A 90 -11.49 2.64 -14.83
N ALA A 91 -11.03 1.69 -15.66
CA ALA A 91 -10.11 0.64 -15.23
C ALA A 91 -8.81 1.24 -14.68
N GLU A 92 -8.21 2.22 -15.38
CA GLU A 92 -7.04 2.93 -14.89
C GLU A 92 -7.32 3.60 -13.53
N LEU A 93 -8.42 4.33 -13.42
CA LEU A 93 -8.77 5.06 -12.20
C LEU A 93 -8.97 4.13 -11.00
N VAL A 94 -9.61 2.98 -11.20
CA VAL A 94 -9.75 1.95 -10.18
C VAL A 94 -8.37 1.52 -9.71
N LEU A 95 -7.48 1.14 -10.63
CA LEU A 95 -6.14 0.63 -10.31
C LEU A 95 -5.28 1.70 -9.61
N VAL A 96 -5.34 2.96 -10.06
CA VAL A 96 -4.66 4.09 -9.41
C VAL A 96 -5.18 4.27 -7.98
N SER A 97 -6.50 4.20 -7.81
CA SER A 97 -7.18 4.49 -6.55
C SER A 97 -6.94 3.42 -5.49
N ILE A 98 -7.01 2.14 -5.86
CA ILE A 98 -6.88 1.03 -4.90
C ILE A 98 -5.44 0.63 -4.62
N GLY A 99 -4.51 0.87 -5.56
CA GLY A 99 -3.14 0.36 -5.49
C GLY A 99 -2.50 0.56 -4.12
N PHE A 100 -2.24 1.81 -3.73
CA PHE A 100 -1.54 2.12 -2.48
C PHE A 100 -2.22 1.56 -1.21
N LEU A 101 -3.53 1.31 -1.21
CA LEU A 101 -4.26 0.78 -0.05
C LEU A 101 -3.73 -0.61 0.35
N PHE A 102 -3.25 -1.38 -0.63
CA PHE A 102 -2.62 -2.67 -0.39
C PHE A 102 -1.27 -2.58 0.32
N LEU A 103 -0.62 -1.41 0.38
CA LEU A 103 0.64 -1.22 1.12
C LEU A 103 0.42 -0.84 2.59
N ILE A 104 -0.75 -0.30 2.95
CA ILE A 104 -1.04 0.11 4.33
C ILE A 104 -1.15 -1.12 5.25
N ASP A 105 -1.79 -2.18 4.79
CA ASP A 105 -2.02 -3.41 5.55
C ASP A 105 -0.68 -4.08 5.99
N PRO A 106 0.30 -4.31 5.10
CA PRO A 106 1.63 -4.77 5.47
C PRO A 106 2.30 -3.94 6.57
N VAL A 107 2.24 -2.60 6.51
CA VAL A 107 2.87 -1.75 7.53
C VAL A 107 2.24 -1.97 8.90
N SER A 108 0.91 -2.09 8.95
CA SER A 108 0.19 -2.40 10.21
C SER A 108 0.56 -3.78 10.77
N GLU A 109 0.77 -4.77 9.89
CA GLU A 109 1.19 -6.12 10.27
C GLU A 109 2.65 -6.17 10.73
N LEU A 110 3.55 -5.40 10.10
CA LEU A 110 4.93 -5.26 10.55
C LEU A 110 4.97 -4.66 11.96
N TRP A 111 4.17 -3.63 12.23
CA TRP A 111 4.07 -3.02 13.56
C TRP A 111 3.57 -4.01 14.61
N LYS A 112 2.48 -4.71 14.33
CA LYS A 112 1.96 -5.77 15.22
C LYS A 112 3.01 -6.86 15.46
N ASN A 113 3.73 -7.30 14.42
CA ASN A 113 4.76 -8.31 14.55
C ASN A 113 5.98 -7.83 15.34
N GLN A 114 6.38 -6.56 15.21
CA GLN A 114 7.47 -5.99 16.00
C GLN A 114 7.16 -6.07 17.49
N VAL A 115 5.95 -5.67 17.89
CA VAL A 115 5.51 -5.75 19.29
C VAL A 115 5.43 -7.19 19.75
N ALA A 116 4.88 -8.08 18.92
CA ALA A 116 4.79 -9.50 19.25
C ALA A 116 6.15 -10.20 19.37
N SER A 117 7.19 -9.68 18.70
CA SER A 117 8.56 -10.21 18.77
C SER A 117 9.25 -9.91 20.09
N HIS A 118 8.95 -8.75 20.70
CA HIS A 118 9.64 -8.26 21.89
C HIS A 118 8.87 -8.51 23.19
N MET A 119 7.55 -8.71 23.11
CA MET A 119 6.71 -8.90 24.31
C MET A 119 6.08 -10.30 24.36
N PRO A 120 6.06 -10.92 25.55
CA PRO A 120 5.28 -12.12 25.79
C PRO A 120 3.78 -11.80 25.77
N LYS A 121 2.95 -12.79 25.41
CA LYS A 121 1.52 -12.60 25.14
C LYS A 121 0.73 -11.97 26.29
N HIS A 122 1.14 -12.20 27.53
CA HIS A 122 0.47 -11.68 28.73
C HIS A 122 0.74 -10.20 29.01
N GLU A 123 1.87 -9.66 28.54
CA GLU A 123 2.23 -8.23 28.68
C GLU A 123 1.79 -7.38 27.48
N ARG A 124 1.35 -8.03 26.40
CA ARG A 124 0.94 -7.32 25.18
C ARG A 124 -0.35 -6.55 25.44
N PRO A 125 -0.36 -5.24 25.14
CA PRO A 125 -1.58 -4.47 25.30
C PRO A 125 -2.61 -4.89 24.24
N GLY A 126 -3.79 -5.32 24.69
CA GLY A 126 -4.84 -5.85 23.82
C GLY A 126 -5.37 -4.84 22.79
N TRP A 127 -5.17 -3.53 23.00
CA TRP A 127 -5.57 -2.49 22.05
C TRP A 127 -4.83 -2.59 20.72
N ILE A 128 -3.60 -3.13 20.68
CA ILE A 128 -2.82 -3.26 19.43
C ILE A 128 -3.50 -4.23 18.45
N VAL A 129 -3.99 -5.36 18.97
CA VAL A 129 -4.69 -6.36 18.16
C VAL A 129 -6.01 -5.79 17.65
N ARG A 130 -6.76 -5.10 18.52
CA ARG A 130 -8.02 -4.44 18.15
C ARG A 130 -7.80 -3.35 17.10
N LEU A 131 -6.77 -2.52 17.27
CA LEU A 131 -6.47 -1.42 16.35
C LEU A 131 -6.03 -1.95 14.98
N THR A 132 -5.15 -2.95 14.94
CA THR A 132 -4.72 -3.57 13.67
C THR A 132 -5.92 -4.17 12.93
N TRP A 133 -6.82 -4.84 13.64
CA TRP A 133 -8.04 -5.39 13.05
C TRP A 133 -8.98 -4.29 12.53
N LEU A 134 -9.15 -3.21 13.29
CA LEU A 134 -9.95 -2.05 12.88
C LEU A 134 -9.37 -1.39 11.62
N ILE A 135 -8.05 -1.19 11.56
CA ILE A 135 -7.36 -0.64 10.38
C ILE A 135 -7.62 -1.51 9.14
N LYS A 136 -7.58 -2.85 9.27
CA LYS A 136 -7.90 -3.75 8.17
C LYS A 136 -9.31 -3.56 7.63
N ILE A 137 -10.28 -3.41 8.52
CA ILE A 137 -11.68 -3.15 8.12
C ILE A 137 -11.77 -1.80 7.43
N LEU A 138 -11.15 -0.75 7.97
CA LEU A 138 -11.12 0.58 7.34
C LEU A 138 -10.52 0.53 5.93
N ILE A 139 -9.42 -0.21 5.74
CA ILE A 139 -8.81 -0.39 4.42
C ILE A 139 -9.76 -1.13 3.47
N LEU A 140 -10.42 -2.19 3.92
CA LEU A 140 -11.40 -2.92 3.11
C LEU A 140 -12.58 -2.03 2.69
N VAL A 141 -13.10 -1.22 3.62
CA VAL A 141 -14.15 -0.23 3.33
C VAL A 141 -13.65 0.80 2.32
N ALA A 142 -12.42 1.32 2.50
CA ALA A 142 -11.82 2.29 1.57
C ALA A 142 -11.63 1.70 0.15
N ILE A 143 -11.25 0.43 0.04
CA ILE A 143 -11.15 -0.27 -1.25
C ILE A 143 -12.55 -0.40 -1.87
N ALA A 144 -13.54 -0.85 -1.11
CA ALA A 144 -14.91 -1.02 -1.60
C ALA A 144 -15.52 0.31 -2.09
N THR A 145 -15.35 1.40 -1.33
CA THR A 145 -15.84 2.73 -1.73
C THR A 145 -15.08 3.30 -2.92
N ALA A 146 -13.77 3.05 -3.04
CA ALA A 146 -12.98 3.46 -4.21
C ALA A 146 -13.45 2.74 -5.48
N ILE A 147 -13.71 1.43 -5.40
CA ILE A 147 -14.24 0.65 -6.53
C ILE A 147 -15.64 1.15 -6.88
N ALA A 148 -16.55 1.23 -5.90
CA ALA A 148 -17.93 1.69 -6.10
C ALA A 148 -17.99 3.09 -6.74
N GLY A 149 -17.18 4.03 -6.25
CA GLY A 149 -17.11 5.38 -6.83
C GLY A 149 -16.56 5.38 -8.26
N SER A 150 -15.65 4.48 -8.61
CA SER A 150 -15.08 4.44 -9.96
C SER A 150 -16.02 3.78 -10.97
N VAL A 151 -16.72 2.70 -10.60
CA VAL A 151 -17.63 2.00 -11.52
C VAL A 151 -18.92 2.78 -11.80
N GLN A 152 -19.30 3.70 -10.91
CA GLN A 152 -20.48 4.54 -11.08
C GLN A 152 -20.26 5.76 -12.01
N ILE A 153 -19.02 5.98 -12.48
CA ILE A 153 -18.70 7.14 -13.34
C ILE A 153 -19.54 7.14 -14.61
N SER A 154 -19.71 5.99 -15.28
CA SER A 154 -20.51 5.90 -16.51
C SER A 154 -21.96 6.31 -16.31
N SER A 155 -22.54 5.94 -15.17
CA SER A 155 -23.92 6.34 -14.84
C SER A 155 -24.02 7.77 -14.30
N ALA A 156 -22.91 8.37 -13.86
CA ALA A 156 -22.86 9.71 -13.29
C ALA A 156 -22.71 10.81 -14.35
N ILE A 157 -22.32 10.44 -15.57
CA ILE A 157 -22.26 11.37 -16.71
C ILE A 157 -23.67 11.87 -17.06
N ASP A 158 -24.67 10.98 -16.97
CA ASP A 158 -26.05 11.30 -17.35
C ASP A 158 -26.92 11.83 -16.18
N ASP A 159 -26.42 11.78 -14.94
CA ASP A 159 -27.18 12.09 -13.73
C ASP A 159 -26.35 12.86 -12.69
N PRO A 160 -26.61 14.17 -12.50
CA PRO A 160 -25.90 15.00 -11.52
C PRO A 160 -25.96 14.46 -10.08
N SER A 161 -27.04 13.78 -9.70
CA SER A 161 -27.17 13.24 -8.33
C SER A 161 -26.19 12.10 -8.07
N LYS A 162 -25.90 11.28 -9.09
CA LYS A 162 -24.90 10.21 -9.02
C LYS A 162 -23.48 10.75 -9.05
N LEU A 163 -23.25 11.86 -9.74
CA LEU A 163 -21.96 12.57 -9.75
C LEU A 163 -21.54 12.98 -8.33
N ASP A 164 -22.44 13.54 -7.55
CA ASP A 164 -22.14 13.96 -6.18
C ASP A 164 -21.93 12.76 -5.24
N MET A 165 -22.69 11.67 -5.42
CA MET A 165 -22.44 10.41 -4.73
C MET A 165 -21.03 9.86 -5.01
N VAL A 166 -20.61 9.85 -6.27
CA VAL A 166 -19.26 9.41 -6.68
C VAL A 166 -18.17 10.26 -6.03
N LYS A 167 -18.34 11.59 -5.99
CA LYS A 167 -17.41 12.49 -5.31
C LYS A 167 -17.31 12.17 -3.82
N HIS A 168 -18.43 11.98 -3.13
CA HIS A 168 -18.45 11.66 -1.71
C HIS A 168 -17.81 10.31 -1.40
N LEU A 169 -18.07 9.27 -2.19
CA LEU A 169 -17.45 7.96 -2.02
C LEU A 169 -15.91 8.03 -2.16
N ARG A 170 -15.42 8.79 -3.14
CA ARG A 170 -13.99 9.00 -3.34
C ARG A 170 -13.35 9.82 -2.22
N GLN A 171 -14.01 10.91 -1.80
CA GLN A 171 -13.57 11.72 -0.67
C GLN A 171 -13.49 10.89 0.62
N ALA A 172 -14.52 10.09 0.91
CA ALA A 172 -14.54 9.21 2.07
C ALA A 172 -13.40 8.18 2.04
N SER A 173 -13.17 7.53 0.89
CA SER A 173 -12.05 6.58 0.72
C SER A 173 -10.69 7.23 1.01
N VAL A 174 -10.47 8.44 0.50
CA VAL A 174 -9.20 9.17 0.68
C VAL A 174 -9.00 9.62 2.12
N VAL A 175 -10.05 10.11 2.79
CA VAL A 175 -9.98 10.49 4.21
C VAL A 175 -9.72 9.28 5.10
N VAL A 176 -10.44 8.18 4.88
CA VAL A 176 -10.29 6.94 5.66
C VAL A 176 -8.90 6.36 5.50
N SER A 177 -8.37 6.34 4.28
CA SER A 177 -7.03 5.81 4.01
C SER A 177 -5.91 6.69 4.59
N PHE A 178 -6.02 8.01 4.51
CA PHE A 178 -5.12 8.93 5.20
C PHE A 178 -5.13 8.70 6.72
N ALA A 179 -6.32 8.65 7.33
CA ALA A 179 -6.47 8.39 8.76
C ALA A 179 -5.83 7.04 9.16
N ALA A 180 -6.04 5.98 8.37
CA ALA A 180 -5.45 4.67 8.63
C ALA A 180 -3.92 4.70 8.68
N VAL A 181 -3.26 5.37 7.71
CA VAL A 181 -1.79 5.46 7.69
C VAL A 181 -1.27 6.29 8.87
N VAL A 182 -1.90 7.44 9.15
CA VAL A 182 -1.50 8.32 10.26
C VAL A 182 -1.64 7.60 11.60
N VAL A 183 -2.75 6.89 11.81
CA VAL A 183 -2.98 6.11 13.03
C VAL A 183 -1.93 5.02 13.20
N VAL A 184 -1.54 4.31 12.12
CA VAL A 184 -0.45 3.32 12.18
C VAL A 184 0.88 3.97 12.56
N ALA A 185 1.22 5.12 11.96
CA ALA A 185 2.47 5.82 12.25
C ALA A 185 2.54 6.32 13.70
N ILE A 186 1.46 6.94 14.19
CA ILE A 186 1.35 7.40 15.57
C ILE A 186 1.40 6.22 16.53
N ALA A 187 0.65 5.14 16.26
CA ALA A 187 0.65 3.96 17.10
C ALA A 187 2.05 3.31 17.18
N ALA A 188 2.77 3.21 16.06
CA ALA A 188 4.14 2.72 16.03
C ALA A 188 5.08 3.59 16.88
N ALA A 189 5.02 4.91 16.73
CA ALA A 189 5.81 5.84 17.54
C ALA A 189 5.48 5.76 19.04
N LEU A 190 4.19 5.78 19.40
CA LEU A 190 3.75 5.67 20.79
C LEU A 190 4.17 4.34 21.42
N THR A 191 4.06 3.22 20.70
CA THR A 191 4.53 1.93 21.22
C THR A 191 6.03 1.91 21.43
N HIS A 192 6.81 2.62 20.61
CA HIS A 192 8.25 2.73 20.78
C HIS A 192 8.63 3.55 22.03
N PHE A 193 7.93 4.64 22.31
CA PHE A 193 8.19 5.43 23.51
C PHE A 193 7.68 4.76 24.79
N ARG A 194 6.61 3.98 24.70
CA ARG A 194 5.99 3.36 25.88
C ARG A 194 6.68 2.07 26.32
N TYR A 195 7.34 1.38 25.39
CA TYR A 195 7.85 0.03 25.59
C TYR A 195 9.27 -0.14 25.01
N PRO A 196 10.09 -1.03 25.59
CA PRO A 196 11.45 -1.28 25.10
C PRO A 196 11.44 -2.12 23.81
N LEU A 197 11.07 -1.49 22.69
CA LEU A 197 11.10 -2.08 21.35
C LEU A 197 12.42 -1.76 20.64
N ASP A 198 12.88 -2.66 19.78
CA ASP A 198 14.05 -2.41 18.93
C ASP A 198 13.88 -1.15 18.05
N HIS A 199 14.86 -0.24 18.13
CA HIS A 199 14.87 1.02 17.39
C HIS A 199 14.90 0.79 15.87
N ARG A 200 15.64 -0.23 15.40
CA ARG A 200 15.81 -0.47 13.95
C ARG A 200 14.46 -0.83 13.30
N GLY A 201 13.71 -1.73 13.93
CA GLY A 201 12.36 -2.09 13.49
C GLY A 201 11.42 -0.88 13.45
N THR A 202 11.44 -0.02 14.48
CA THR A 202 10.56 1.16 14.54
C THR A 202 10.90 2.17 13.46
N ILE A 203 12.19 2.54 13.32
CA ILE A 203 12.64 3.50 12.30
C ILE A 203 12.25 3.01 10.91
N TYR A 204 12.39 1.70 10.68
CA TYR A 204 12.02 1.09 9.42
C TYR A 204 10.52 1.25 9.12
N ILE A 205 9.65 0.91 10.08
CA ILE A 205 8.20 1.05 9.93
C ILE A 205 7.80 2.51 9.73
N LEU A 206 8.37 3.43 10.52
CA LEU A 206 8.11 4.85 10.38
C LEU A 206 8.58 5.40 9.03
N THR A 207 9.67 4.89 8.47
CA THR A 207 10.15 5.27 7.12
C THR A 207 9.15 4.85 6.04
N VAL A 208 8.66 3.61 6.10
CA VAL A 208 7.63 3.14 5.15
C VAL A 208 6.33 3.93 5.34
N ALA A 209 5.92 4.15 6.59
CA ALA A 209 4.74 4.94 6.91
C ALA A 209 4.86 6.38 6.41
N ALA A 210 6.02 7.03 6.57
CA ALA A 210 6.27 8.39 6.07
C ALA A 210 6.09 8.47 4.55
N CYS A 211 6.59 7.49 3.79
CA CYS A 211 6.36 7.40 2.35
C CYS A 211 4.86 7.32 2.03
N LEU A 212 4.10 6.48 2.75
CA LEU A 212 2.65 6.34 2.55
C LEU A 212 1.85 7.58 3.04
N ILE A 213 2.35 8.32 4.04
CA ILE A 213 1.78 9.59 4.46
C ILE A 213 1.90 10.62 3.34
N ILE A 214 3.08 10.74 2.71
CA ILE A 214 3.26 11.66 1.58
C ILE A 214 2.26 11.35 0.45
N VAL A 215 2.13 10.06 0.11
CA VAL A 215 1.17 9.59 -0.90
C VAL A 215 -0.28 9.92 -0.51
N SER A 216 -0.68 9.64 0.73
CA SER A 216 -2.05 9.88 1.20
C SER A 216 -2.38 11.37 1.34
N VAL A 217 -1.44 12.19 1.78
CA VAL A 217 -1.57 13.66 1.81
C VAL A 217 -1.71 14.21 0.40
N TYR A 218 -0.86 13.78 -0.54
CA TYR A 218 -0.97 14.18 -1.94
C TYR A 218 -2.37 13.88 -2.48
N ARG A 219 -2.88 12.65 -2.28
CA ARG A 219 -4.22 12.26 -2.71
C ARG A 219 -5.32 13.07 -2.04
N MET A 220 -5.19 13.36 -0.74
CA MET A 220 -6.14 14.17 0.00
C MET A 220 -6.20 15.58 -0.58
N VAL A 221 -5.07 16.27 -0.66
CA VAL A 221 -4.98 17.64 -1.21
C VAL A 221 -5.50 17.66 -2.64
N GLN A 222 -5.12 16.68 -3.46
CA GLN A 222 -5.60 16.60 -4.83
C GLN A 222 -7.12 16.41 -4.91
N THR A 223 -7.70 15.52 -4.10
CA THR A 223 -9.15 15.24 -4.12
C THR A 223 -9.98 16.44 -3.70
N PHE A 224 -9.48 17.26 -2.76
CA PHE A 224 -10.17 18.46 -2.26
C PHE A 224 -9.80 19.75 -3.00
N SER A 225 -8.81 19.73 -3.88
CA SER A 225 -8.43 20.91 -4.68
C SER A 225 -9.47 21.20 -5.76
N THR A 226 -10.07 22.39 -5.68
CA THR A 226 -11.03 22.90 -6.66
C THR A 226 -10.36 23.68 -7.79
N ASP A 227 -9.20 24.28 -7.53
CA ASP A 227 -8.45 25.07 -8.52
C ASP A 227 -7.84 24.18 -9.62
N PRO A 228 -8.20 24.37 -10.91
CA PRO A 228 -7.60 23.66 -12.04
C PRO A 228 -6.12 23.91 -12.25
N SER A 229 -5.62 25.09 -11.84
CA SER A 229 -4.22 25.50 -12.01
C SER A 229 -3.32 25.09 -10.85
N ALA A 230 -3.88 24.45 -9.81
CA ALA A 230 -3.14 24.05 -8.64
C ALA A 230 -1.96 23.09 -8.98
N PRO A 231 -0.74 23.32 -8.45
CA PRO A 231 0.42 22.48 -8.73
C PRO A 231 0.23 20.98 -8.42
N VAL A 232 -0.65 20.66 -7.45
CA VAL A 232 -1.00 19.28 -7.08
C VAL A 232 -1.66 18.48 -8.21
N ARG A 233 -2.28 19.17 -9.19
CA ARG A 233 -2.88 18.56 -10.38
C ARG A 233 -1.89 18.36 -11.52
N SER A 234 -0.64 18.83 -11.37
CA SER A 234 0.38 18.65 -12.39
C SER A 234 0.78 17.17 -12.54
N LEU A 235 1.15 16.80 -13.76
CA LEU A 235 1.67 15.47 -14.10
C LEU A 235 2.92 15.15 -13.28
N ALA A 236 3.80 16.13 -13.09
CA ALA A 236 4.99 16.00 -12.25
C ALA A 236 4.64 15.65 -10.80
N ALA A 237 3.63 16.30 -10.21
CA ALA A 237 3.19 16.01 -8.85
C ALA A 237 2.70 14.57 -8.71
N PHE A 238 1.96 14.04 -9.68
CA PHE A 238 1.55 12.63 -9.69
C PHE A 238 2.75 11.69 -9.73
N TRP A 239 3.66 11.86 -10.70
CA TRP A 239 4.79 10.95 -10.85
C TRP A 239 5.74 10.99 -9.65
N VAL A 240 5.96 12.16 -9.05
CA VAL A 240 6.86 12.30 -7.89
C VAL A 240 6.15 11.94 -6.58
N LEU A 241 5.05 12.62 -6.24
CA LEU A 241 4.43 12.47 -4.91
C LEU A 241 3.66 11.16 -4.75
N GLN A 242 3.04 10.66 -5.83
CA GLN A 242 2.38 9.35 -5.83
C GLN A 242 3.38 8.25 -6.19
N MET A 243 3.89 8.23 -7.42
CA MET A 243 4.54 7.02 -7.95
C MET A 243 5.91 6.75 -7.31
N VAL A 244 6.76 7.76 -7.13
CA VAL A 244 8.09 7.56 -6.52
C VAL A 244 7.98 7.09 -5.07
N PHE A 245 7.23 7.78 -4.21
CA PHE A 245 7.12 7.41 -2.79
C PHE A 245 6.43 6.08 -2.56
N GLU A 246 5.45 5.75 -3.40
CA GLU A 246 4.78 4.45 -3.33
C GLU A 246 5.69 3.31 -3.81
N PHE A 247 6.47 3.52 -4.86
CA PHE A 247 7.51 2.59 -5.29
C PHE A 247 8.56 2.37 -4.20
N PHE A 248 9.04 3.45 -3.55
CA PHE A 248 9.97 3.33 -2.42
C PHE A 248 9.37 2.55 -1.25
N ALA A 249 8.14 2.85 -0.84
CA ALA A 249 7.46 2.12 0.22
C ALA A 249 7.36 0.61 -0.11
N PHE A 250 7.01 0.29 -1.35
CA PHE A 250 6.96 -1.09 -1.83
C PHE A 250 8.33 -1.76 -1.83
N CYS A 251 9.35 -1.12 -2.40
CA CYS A 251 10.73 -1.63 -2.44
C CYS A 251 11.29 -1.88 -1.05
N LEU A 252 10.99 -1.02 -0.08
CA LEU A 252 11.31 -1.26 1.31
C LEU A 252 10.64 -2.58 1.76
N ILE A 253 9.30 -2.67 1.70
CA ILE A 253 8.57 -3.87 2.16
C ILE A 253 9.12 -5.18 1.56
N ILE A 254 9.42 -5.20 0.26
CA ILE A 254 9.98 -6.38 -0.41
C ILE A 254 11.51 -6.49 -0.29
N GLY A 255 12.19 -5.52 0.32
CA GLY A 255 13.64 -5.47 0.47
C GLY A 255 14.16 -6.28 1.66
N ILE A 256 13.35 -6.44 2.73
CA ILE A 256 13.75 -7.13 3.98
C ILE A 256 13.05 -8.48 4.17
N SER A 257 13.72 -9.53 4.67
CA SER A 257 13.01 -10.77 4.99
C SER A 257 12.12 -10.55 6.22
N ILE A 258 10.80 -10.44 5.99
CA ILE A 258 9.82 -10.08 7.03
C ILE A 258 9.86 -11.08 8.20
N PRO A 259 9.87 -12.41 8.01
CA PRO A 259 9.96 -13.35 9.13
C PRO A 259 11.27 -13.26 9.93
N THR A 260 12.36 -12.79 9.32
CA THR A 260 13.65 -12.62 10.01
C THR A 260 13.71 -11.31 10.79
N TRP A 261 13.28 -10.21 10.18
CA TRP A 261 13.30 -8.87 10.79
C TRP A 261 12.17 -8.67 11.80
N PHE A 262 11.00 -9.23 11.51
CA PHE A 262 9.78 -9.13 12.31
C PHE A 262 9.20 -10.54 12.58
N PRO A 263 9.90 -11.36 13.39
CA PRO A 263 9.57 -12.77 13.63
C PRO A 263 8.19 -13.01 14.25
N GLY A 264 7.65 -11.99 14.92
CA GLY A 264 6.39 -12.07 15.64
C GLY A 264 6.43 -13.10 16.77
N GLU A 265 5.25 -13.58 17.15
CA GLU A 265 5.12 -14.55 18.24
C GLU A 265 5.79 -15.89 17.94
N LYS A 266 5.68 -16.38 16.70
CA LYS A 266 6.22 -17.68 16.31
C LYS A 266 7.75 -17.70 16.41
N GLY A 267 8.43 -16.68 15.88
CA GLY A 267 9.89 -16.66 15.95
C GLY A 267 10.42 -16.37 17.36
N ARG A 268 9.67 -15.62 18.20
CA ARG A 268 10.02 -15.47 19.62
C ARG A 268 9.98 -16.82 20.36
N LEU A 269 8.89 -17.58 20.22
CA LEU A 269 8.74 -18.89 20.87
C LEU A 269 9.81 -19.88 20.40
N SER A 270 10.15 -19.88 19.11
CA SER A 270 11.22 -20.71 18.59
C SER A 270 12.57 -20.42 19.23
N ARG A 271 12.90 -19.14 19.51
CA ARG A 271 14.13 -18.76 20.20
C ARG A 271 14.14 -19.22 21.66
N THR A 272 13.06 -18.97 22.39
CA THR A 272 12.95 -19.39 23.80
C THR A 272 13.10 -20.90 23.97
N ASN A 273 12.49 -21.71 23.09
CA ASN A 273 12.64 -23.16 23.15
C ASN A 273 14.08 -23.62 22.90
N SER A 274 14.78 -22.99 21.94
CA SER A 274 16.20 -23.32 21.67
C SER A 274 17.11 -22.93 22.83
N ASP A 275 16.84 -21.81 23.51
CA ASP A 275 17.60 -21.38 24.69
C ASP A 275 17.37 -22.33 25.87
N GLU A 276 16.13 -22.80 26.06
CA GLU A 276 15.80 -23.83 27.06
C GLU A 276 16.47 -25.17 26.76
N GLU A 277 16.50 -25.60 25.49
CA GLU A 277 17.17 -26.84 25.07
C GLU A 277 18.69 -26.76 25.30
N MET A 278 19.33 -25.63 24.96
CA MET A 278 20.76 -25.41 25.24
C MET A 278 21.05 -25.37 26.75
N GLY A 279 20.18 -24.76 27.55
CA GLY A 279 20.33 -24.72 29.00
C GLY A 279 20.15 -26.08 29.70
N ARG A 280 19.46 -27.04 29.06
CA ARG A 280 19.26 -28.40 29.57
C ARG A 280 20.40 -29.36 29.26
N ILE A 281 21.36 -29.00 28.39
CA ILE A 281 22.57 -29.79 28.18
C ILE A 281 23.38 -29.74 29.47
N THR A 282 23.30 -30.82 30.24
CA THR A 282 23.89 -30.91 31.58
C THR A 282 25.42 -30.82 31.48
N PRO A 283 26.14 -30.24 32.45
CA PRO A 283 27.60 -30.13 32.41
C PRO A 283 28.31 -31.46 32.13
N ALA A 284 27.72 -32.59 32.54
CA ALA A 284 28.23 -33.93 32.28
C ALA A 284 28.26 -34.31 30.78
N GLN A 285 27.35 -33.79 29.95
CA GLN A 285 27.36 -34.02 28.50
C GLN A 285 28.33 -33.08 27.76
N GLN A 286 28.61 -31.89 28.30
CA GLN A 286 29.61 -30.99 27.72
C GLN A 286 31.04 -31.56 27.84
N VAL A 287 31.35 -32.29 28.93
CA VAL A 287 32.67 -32.94 29.11
C VAL A 287 32.91 -34.05 28.08
N GLN A 288 31.88 -34.80 27.68
CA GLN A 288 32.03 -35.87 26.67
C GLN A 288 32.21 -35.34 25.24
N VAL A 289 31.73 -34.13 24.94
CA VAL A 289 31.92 -33.50 23.62
C VAL A 289 33.30 -32.85 23.49
N GLN A 290 33.93 -32.42 24.59
CA GLN A 290 35.30 -31.88 24.57
C GLN A 290 36.40 -32.95 24.57
N GLN A 291 36.07 -34.22 24.84
CA GLN A 291 37.04 -35.34 24.81
C GLN A 291 37.05 -36.12 23.49
N LYS A 292 36.33 -35.64 22.47
CA LYS A 292 36.39 -36.12 21.08
C LYS A 292 36.89 -35.02 20.16
#